data_AF-V5H4J9-F1
#
_entry.id   AF-V5H4J9-F1
#
_cell.length_a   1.000
_cell.length_b   1.000
_cell.length_c   1.000
_cell.angle_alpha   90.00
_cell.angle_beta   90.00
_cell.angle_gamma   90.00
#
_symmetry.space_group_name_H-M   'P 1'
#
loop_
_entity.id
_entity.type
_entity.pdbx_description
1 polymer ?
#
loop_
_entity_poly.entity_id
_entity_poly.type
_entity_poly.pdbx_seq_one_letter_code
_entity_poly.pdbx_strand_id
1 'polypeptide(L)'
;MLERNAVLFRNLFDTYIHGRLRNKLNSSLPNLINKHICAAHTDIKVPDYTKYRKDSVKSPDVPTSCSEESRKIFTYMISGTTATLALYSLKSEVTRLVTYMSASADVLALAQIEIKLSDIPEGKSATFKWRGKPLFIRHRTAEEIAIVRAVPVNTLRDPEEIAIVRAVPVNT
;
A
#
# COMPACT_ATOMS: atom_id res chain seq x y z
N MET A 1 45.71 34.70 52.81
CA MET A 1 45.17 34.32 51.48
C MET A 1 45.77 35.12 50.31
N LEU A 2 46.71 36.05 50.54
CA LEU A 2 47.29 36.90 49.48
C LEU A 2 48.64 36.41 48.92
N GLU A 3 49.38 35.55 49.61
CA GLU A 3 50.69 35.09 49.13
C GLU A 3 50.62 33.97 48.07
N ARG A 4 49.57 33.13 48.09
CA ARG A 4 49.41 32.05 47.11
C ARG A 4 49.07 32.54 45.69
N ASN A 5 48.45 33.71 45.58
CA ASN A 5 48.06 34.28 44.28
C ASN A 5 49.22 35.02 43.60
N ALA A 6 50.20 35.54 44.37
CA ALA A 6 51.38 36.19 43.83
C ALA A 6 52.37 35.21 43.17
N VAL A 7 52.48 33.99 43.71
CA VAL A 7 53.31 32.92 43.16
C VAL A 7 52.72 32.36 41.86
N LEU A 8 51.40 32.22 41.80
CA LEU A 8 50.69 31.81 40.58
C LEU A 8 50.82 32.84 39.45
N PHE A 9 50.71 34.14 39.76
CA PHE A 9 50.88 35.19 38.76
C PHE A 9 52.33 35.32 38.26
N ARG A 10 53.33 35.13 39.11
CA ARG A 10 54.74 35.07 38.67
C ARG A 10 55.01 33.86 37.79
N ASN A 11 54.51 32.67 38.16
CA ASN A 11 54.69 31.46 37.36
C ASN A 11 53.98 31.55 35.99
N LEU A 12 52.81 32.18 35.93
CA LEU A 12 52.06 32.32 34.68
C LEU A 12 52.67 33.40 33.76
N PHE A 13 53.24 34.46 34.33
CA PHE A 13 53.92 35.52 33.57
C PHE A 13 55.30 35.06 33.04
N ASP A 14 56.07 34.29 33.81
CA ASP A 14 57.36 33.71 33.36
C ASP A 14 57.18 32.67 32.26
N THR A 15 56.07 31.91 32.27
CA THR A 15 55.76 30.92 31.23
C THR A 15 55.32 31.57 29.91
N TYR A 16 54.79 32.81 29.96
CA TYR A 16 54.33 33.54 28.78
C TYR A 16 55.45 34.36 28.10
N ILE A 17 56.40 34.90 28.88
CA ILE A 17 57.51 35.70 28.34
C ILE A 17 58.71 34.83 27.93
N HIS A 18 58.97 33.72 28.64
CA HIS A 18 59.99 32.75 28.26
C HIS A 18 59.35 31.48 27.71
N GLY A 19 59.15 31.46 26.39
CA GLY A 19 58.81 30.27 25.62
C GLY A 19 59.85 29.17 25.83
N ARG A 20 59.66 28.34 26.86
CA ARG A 20 60.54 27.22 27.20
C ARG A 20 59.73 25.96 27.41
N LEU A 21 59.13 25.47 26.34
CA LEU A 21 58.67 24.08 26.26
C LEU A 21 59.89 23.17 26.04
N ARG A 22 60.56 22.82 27.15
CA ARG A 22 61.59 21.80 27.19
C ARG A 22 60.92 20.43 27.10
N ASN A 23 61.07 19.81 25.92
CA ASN A 23 61.04 18.37 25.62
C ASN A 23 60.52 17.44 26.72
N LYS A 24 59.27 16.99 26.58
CA LYS A 24 58.91 15.60 26.86
C LYS A 24 58.73 14.89 25.53
N LEU A 25 59.80 14.24 25.08
CA LEU A 25 59.77 13.23 24.05
C LEU A 25 58.87 12.08 24.53
N ASN A 26 57.73 11.88 23.88
CA ASN A 26 57.23 10.54 23.66
C ASN A 26 56.73 10.43 22.23
N SER A 27 57.20 9.39 21.57
CA SER A 27 57.32 9.22 20.12
C SER A 27 55.98 9.01 19.41
N SER A 28 55.49 10.01 18.66
CA SER A 28 54.41 9.78 17.67
C SER A 28 54.23 10.87 16.61
N LEU A 29 55.29 11.59 16.20
CA LEU A 29 55.18 12.54 15.08
C LEU A 29 56.26 12.23 14.03
N PRO A 30 55.93 11.55 12.93
CA PRO A 30 56.85 11.42 11.83
C PRO A 30 56.92 12.75 11.05
N ASN A 31 58.13 13.27 10.94
CA ASN A 31 58.66 14.16 9.90
C ASN A 31 57.64 14.67 8.85
N LEU A 32 57.19 15.91 9.01
CA LEU A 32 56.63 16.74 7.94
C LEU A 32 57.77 17.30 7.08
N ILE A 33 58.53 16.41 6.45
CA ILE A 33 59.37 16.76 5.30
C ILE A 33 58.45 16.63 4.10
N ASN A 34 58.40 17.67 3.26
CA ASN A 34 57.69 17.73 1.98
C ASN A 34 57.68 16.37 1.25
N LYS A 35 56.64 15.57 1.49
CA LYS A 35 56.31 14.46 0.60
C LYS A 35 55.63 15.12 -0.58
N HIS A 36 56.34 15.23 -1.69
CA HIS A 36 55.66 15.20 -2.98
C HIS A 36 54.84 13.92 -3.00
N ILE A 37 53.53 14.00 -2.73
CA ILE A 37 52.64 12.86 -2.84
C ILE A 37 52.42 12.69 -4.35
N CYS A 38 53.33 11.97 -5.00
CA CYS A 38 52.97 11.28 -6.23
C CYS A 38 51.94 10.23 -5.82
N ALA A 39 50.66 10.60 -5.75
CA ALA A 39 49.56 9.69 -5.49
C ALA A 39 49.37 8.81 -6.73
N ALA A 40 50.28 7.87 -6.93
CA ALA A 40 50.05 6.79 -7.86
C ALA A 40 48.82 6.00 -7.36
N HIS A 41 47.99 5.53 -8.27
CA HIS A 41 46.83 4.69 -7.95
C HIS A 41 47.21 3.42 -7.17
N THR A 42 48.49 3.06 -7.16
CA THR A 42 49.09 1.94 -6.41
C THR A 42 49.31 2.21 -4.92
N ASP A 43 49.38 3.47 -4.50
CA ASP A 43 49.64 3.84 -3.10
C ASP A 43 48.34 4.02 -2.28
N ILE A 44 47.19 3.96 -2.94
CA ILE A 44 45.88 4.08 -2.32
C ILE A 44 45.48 2.72 -1.73
N LYS A 45 45.68 2.55 -0.42
CA LYS A 45 45.17 1.38 0.30
C LYS A 45 43.70 1.58 0.68
N VAL A 46 42.87 0.57 0.43
CA VAL A 46 41.47 0.58 0.86
C VAL A 46 41.44 0.61 2.39
N PRO A 47 40.69 1.55 3.02
CA PRO A 47 40.52 1.58 4.46
C PRO A 47 39.87 0.29 5.00
N ASP A 48 40.10 -0.02 6.27
CA ASP A 48 39.47 -1.17 6.90
C ASP A 48 38.00 -0.91 7.22
N TYR A 49 37.11 -1.71 6.63
CA TYR A 49 35.66 -1.67 6.84
C TYR A 49 35.14 -2.75 7.79
N THR A 50 36.02 -3.48 8.49
CA THR A 50 35.64 -4.61 9.36
C THR A 50 34.62 -4.22 10.43
N LYS A 51 34.63 -2.96 10.88
CA LYS A 51 33.61 -2.41 11.80
C LYS A 51 32.18 -2.41 11.23
N TYR A 52 32.03 -2.20 9.92
CA TYR A 52 30.72 -2.07 9.24
C TYR A 52 30.31 -3.35 8.51
N ARG A 53 31.24 -4.30 8.36
CA ARG A 53 30.95 -5.60 7.76
C ARG A 53 30.02 -6.41 8.65
N LYS A 54 29.06 -7.07 8.01
CA LYS A 54 28.24 -8.10 8.66
C LYS A 54 29.14 -9.21 9.19
N ASP A 55 28.79 -9.83 10.30
CA ASP A 55 29.61 -10.85 10.96
C ASP A 55 30.01 -12.00 10.02
N SER A 56 29.12 -12.34 9.08
CA SER A 56 29.33 -13.40 8.09
C SER A 56 30.41 -13.11 7.02
N VAL A 57 30.97 -11.89 6.96
CA VAL A 57 31.99 -11.46 5.96
C VAL A 57 33.18 -10.75 6.59
N LYS A 58 33.39 -10.89 7.91
CA LYS A 58 34.52 -10.26 8.61
C LYS A 58 35.85 -10.98 8.36
N SER A 59 35.84 -12.30 8.21
CA SER A 59 37.05 -13.09 7.96
C SER A 59 37.50 -12.97 6.50
N PRO A 60 38.80 -12.69 6.24
CA PRO A 60 39.35 -12.60 4.88
C PRO A 60 39.60 -13.97 4.24
N ASP A 61 39.70 -15.03 5.04
CA ASP A 61 40.09 -16.38 4.59
C ASP A 61 38.93 -17.19 3.99
N VAL A 62 37.69 -16.71 4.13
CA VAL A 62 36.50 -17.41 3.64
C VAL A 62 35.90 -16.67 2.44
N PRO A 63 35.46 -17.39 1.40
CA PRO A 63 34.79 -16.78 0.27
C PRO A 63 33.43 -16.21 0.70
N THR A 64 33.14 -14.98 0.26
CA THR A 64 31.91 -14.27 0.61
C THR A 64 30.64 -14.85 -0.02
N SER A 65 30.80 -15.73 -1.02
CA SER A 65 29.73 -16.45 -1.70
C SER A 65 29.02 -17.44 -0.79
N CYS A 66 29.72 -18.05 0.17
CA CYS A 66 29.14 -19.03 1.11
C CYS A 66 28.00 -18.45 1.96
N SER A 67 28.00 -17.13 2.23
CA SER A 67 26.97 -16.45 3.01
C SER A 67 26.20 -15.39 2.22
N GLU A 68 26.40 -15.34 0.90
CA GLU A 68 25.79 -14.33 0.03
C GLU A 68 24.28 -14.48 -0.10
N GLU A 69 23.83 -15.71 -0.30
CA GLU A 69 22.43 -16.04 -0.50
C GLU A 69 21.57 -15.64 0.71
N SER A 70 21.96 -16.04 1.93
CA SER A 70 21.22 -15.69 3.15
C SER A 70 21.11 -14.18 3.37
N ARG A 71 22.16 -13.41 3.04
CA ARG A 71 22.14 -11.94 3.14
C ARG A 71 21.14 -11.32 2.18
N LYS A 72 21.08 -11.82 0.94
CA LYS A 72 20.18 -11.33 -0.11
C LYS A 72 18.74 -11.72 0.19
N ILE A 73 18.48 -12.97 0.58
CA ILE A 73 17.15 -13.46 0.92
C ILE A 73 16.56 -12.62 2.06
N PHE A 74 17.34 -12.31 3.11
CA PHE A 74 16.85 -11.47 4.21
C PHE A 74 16.38 -10.08 3.71
N THR A 75 17.17 -9.42 2.87
CA THR A 75 16.81 -8.13 2.30
C THR A 75 15.60 -8.24 1.37
N TYR A 76 15.54 -9.26 0.51
CA TYR A 76 14.41 -9.47 -0.39
C TYR A 76 13.12 -9.83 0.32
N MET A 77 13.20 -10.58 1.42
CA MET A 77 12.05 -10.87 2.27
C MET A 77 11.49 -9.60 2.92
N ILE A 78 12.35 -8.72 3.43
CA ILE A 78 11.91 -7.43 3.99
C ILE A 78 11.27 -6.58 2.88
N SER A 79 11.95 -6.40 1.74
CA SER A 79 11.39 -5.56 0.66
C SER A 79 10.10 -6.15 0.08
N GLY A 80 10.02 -7.47 -0.05
CA GLY A 80 8.86 -8.18 -0.57
C GLY A 80 7.67 -8.08 0.37
N THR A 81 7.87 -8.34 1.67
CA THR A 81 6.80 -8.24 2.67
C THR A 81 6.26 -6.81 2.76
N THR A 82 7.13 -5.80 2.84
CA THR A 82 6.71 -4.38 2.82
C THR A 82 5.89 -4.05 1.57
N ALA A 83 6.34 -4.48 0.39
CA ALA A 83 5.62 -4.22 -0.86
C ALA A 83 4.23 -4.88 -0.88
N THR A 84 4.12 -6.15 -0.47
CA THR A 84 2.83 -6.85 -0.45
C THR A 84 1.81 -6.23 0.51
N LEU A 85 2.26 -5.80 1.70
CA LEU A 85 1.39 -5.11 2.66
C LEU A 85 0.91 -3.77 2.12
N ALA A 86 1.79 -2.99 1.50
CA ALA A 86 1.43 -1.71 0.88
C ALA A 86 0.43 -1.88 -0.27
N LEU A 87 0.61 -2.90 -1.11
CA LEU A 87 -0.33 -3.22 -2.19
C LEU A 87 -1.69 -3.64 -1.64
N TYR A 88 -1.73 -4.40 -0.55
CA TYR A 88 -2.98 -4.83 0.08
C TYR A 88 -3.75 -3.64 0.67
N SER A 89 -3.07 -2.74 1.38
CA SER A 89 -3.71 -1.54 1.93
C SER A 89 -4.24 -0.64 0.81
N LEU A 90 -3.42 -0.40 -0.22
CA LEU A 90 -3.83 0.39 -1.38
C LEU A 90 -5.05 -0.23 -2.08
N LYS A 91 -5.05 -1.56 -2.30
CA LYS A 91 -6.18 -2.27 -2.90
C LYS A 91 -7.46 -2.06 -2.10
N SER A 92 -7.38 -2.15 -0.76
CA SER A 92 -8.54 -1.93 0.11
C SER A 92 -9.07 -0.50 -0.03
N GLU A 93 -8.22 0.51 0.01
CA GLU A 93 -8.62 1.92 -0.09
C GLU A 93 -9.20 2.25 -1.47
N VAL A 94 -8.55 1.82 -2.55
CA VAL A 94 -9.04 2.02 -3.91
C VAL A 94 -10.38 1.33 -4.10
N THR A 95 -10.54 0.09 -3.61
CA THR A 95 -11.81 -0.63 -3.70
C THR A 95 -12.91 0.13 -2.96
N ARG A 96 -12.63 0.67 -1.76
CA ARG A 96 -13.59 1.50 -1.02
C ARG A 96 -14.01 2.73 -1.81
N LEU A 97 -13.07 3.46 -2.40
CA LEU A 97 -13.36 4.63 -3.23
C LEU A 97 -14.22 4.28 -4.45
N VAL A 98 -13.93 3.17 -5.12
CA VAL A 98 -14.74 2.68 -6.25
C VAL A 98 -16.14 2.29 -5.78
N THR A 99 -16.27 1.58 -4.66
CA THR A 99 -17.59 1.21 -4.11
C THR A 99 -18.37 2.43 -3.62
N TYR A 100 -17.71 3.49 -3.18
CA TYR A 100 -18.37 4.74 -2.79
C TYR A 100 -19.07 5.42 -3.97
N MET A 101 -18.56 5.27 -5.20
CA MET A 101 -19.20 5.74 -6.42
C MET A 101 -20.25 4.76 -6.97
N SER A 102 -20.31 3.54 -6.46
CA SER A 102 -21.26 2.52 -6.90
C SER A 102 -22.64 2.73 -6.26
N ALA A 103 -23.66 2.00 -6.73
CA ALA A 103 -25.03 2.14 -6.25
C ALA A 103 -25.09 1.98 -4.72
N SER A 104 -25.62 3.00 -4.03
CA SER A 104 -25.76 3.00 -2.58
C SER A 104 -26.77 1.96 -2.11
N ALA A 105 -26.65 1.52 -0.86
CA ALA A 105 -27.51 0.50 -0.26
C ALA A 105 -29.01 0.85 -0.34
N ASP A 106 -29.36 2.14 -0.34
CA ASP A 106 -30.74 2.61 -0.48
C ASP A 106 -31.33 2.30 -1.88
N VAL A 107 -30.53 2.40 -2.94
CA VAL A 107 -30.94 2.00 -4.30
C VAL A 107 -31.14 0.48 -4.39
N LEU A 108 -30.39 -0.29 -3.61
CA LEU A 108 -30.55 -1.75 -3.53
C LEU A 108 -31.76 -2.14 -2.66
N ALA A 109 -32.06 -1.38 -1.61
CA ALA A 109 -33.26 -1.58 -0.80
C ALA A 109 -34.54 -1.33 -1.61
N LEU A 110 -34.52 -0.36 -2.55
CA LEU A 110 -35.60 -0.13 -3.52
C LEU A 110 -35.72 -1.21 -4.60
N ALA A 111 -34.94 -2.29 -4.54
CA ALA A 111 -35.01 -3.37 -5.52
C ALA A 111 -36.28 -4.21 -5.39
N GLN A 112 -36.90 -4.29 -4.21
CA GLN A 112 -38.11 -5.07 -3.98
C GLN A 112 -39.28 -4.15 -3.64
N ILE A 113 -40.40 -4.31 -4.35
CA ILE A 113 -41.64 -3.59 -4.09
C ILE A 113 -42.70 -4.65 -3.82
N GLU A 114 -43.31 -4.60 -2.63
CA GLU A 114 -44.49 -5.39 -2.30
C GLU A 114 -45.73 -4.70 -2.86
N ILE A 115 -46.50 -5.43 -3.67
CA ILE A 115 -47.68 -4.89 -4.33
C ILE A 115 -48.87 -5.76 -3.94
N LYS A 116 -49.89 -5.13 -3.36
CA LYS A 116 -51.15 -5.79 -3.02
C LYS A 116 -51.94 -6.08 -4.29
N LEU A 117 -52.02 -7.35 -4.65
CA LEU A 117 -52.75 -7.81 -5.84
C LEU A 117 -54.28 -7.74 -5.67
N SER A 118 -54.78 -7.69 -4.43
CA SER A 118 -56.20 -7.59 -4.08
C SER A 118 -56.85 -6.28 -4.54
N ASP A 119 -56.06 -5.22 -4.64
CA ASP A 119 -56.57 -3.86 -4.84
C ASP A 119 -56.73 -3.54 -6.35
N ILE A 120 -56.30 -4.46 -7.22
CA ILE A 120 -56.36 -4.32 -8.68
C ILE A 120 -57.51 -5.18 -9.22
N PRO A 121 -58.67 -4.58 -9.55
CA PRO A 121 -59.78 -5.33 -10.12
C PRO A 121 -59.44 -5.85 -11.52
N GLU A 122 -60.09 -6.95 -11.89
CA GLU A 122 -59.94 -7.60 -13.20
C GLU A 122 -60.17 -6.62 -14.36
N GLY A 123 -59.35 -6.73 -15.41
CA GLY A 123 -59.41 -5.90 -16.61
C GLY A 123 -58.73 -4.53 -16.48
N LYS A 124 -58.28 -4.12 -15.30
CA LYS A 124 -57.53 -2.86 -15.11
C LYS A 124 -56.02 -3.05 -15.15
N SER A 125 -55.34 -2.00 -15.63
CA SER A 125 -53.87 -1.90 -15.63
C SER A 125 -53.43 -0.84 -14.62
N ALA A 126 -52.49 -1.20 -13.75
CA ALA A 126 -51.83 -0.30 -12.82
C ALA A 126 -50.38 -0.06 -13.27
N THR A 127 -49.91 1.19 -13.14
CA THR A 127 -48.55 1.59 -13.49
C THR A 127 -47.82 2.03 -12.23
N PHE A 128 -46.71 1.38 -11.92
CA PHE A 128 -45.87 1.68 -10.78
C PHE A 128 -44.49 2.15 -11.25
N LYS A 129 -43.83 3.03 -10.49
CA LYS A 129 -42.44 3.44 -10.78
C LYS A 129 -41.49 2.50 -10.04
N TRP A 130 -40.68 1.73 -10.77
CA TRP A 130 -39.67 0.83 -10.19
C TRP A 130 -38.28 1.10 -10.79
N ARG A 131 -37.28 1.38 -9.94
CA ARG A 131 -35.90 1.71 -10.36
C ARG A 131 -35.80 2.77 -11.46
N GLY A 132 -36.72 3.75 -11.45
CA GLY A 132 -36.79 4.81 -12.47
C GLY A 132 -37.43 4.41 -13.80
N LYS A 133 -37.88 3.16 -13.95
CA LYS A 133 -38.62 2.65 -15.11
C LYS A 133 -40.10 2.42 -14.75
N PRO A 134 -41.04 2.54 -15.69
CA PRO A 134 -42.43 2.17 -15.45
C PRO A 134 -42.57 0.64 -15.43
N LEU A 135 -43.22 0.12 -14.39
CA LEU A 135 -43.63 -1.27 -14.25
C LEU A 135 -45.15 -1.36 -14.44
N PHE A 136 -45.58 -2.20 -15.37
CA PHE A 136 -46.99 -2.39 -15.72
C PHE A 136 -47.51 -3.70 -15.10
N ILE A 137 -48.59 -3.59 -14.34
CA ILE A 137 -49.31 -4.74 -13.79
C ILE A 137 -50.72 -4.71 -14.38
N ARG A 138 -51.10 -5.79 -15.07
CA ARG A 138 -52.45 -5.95 -15.63
C ARG A 138 -53.07 -7.22 -15.09
N HIS A 139 -54.24 -7.08 -14.47
CA HIS A 139 -55.06 -8.22 -14.10
C HIS A 139 -55.87 -8.66 -15.33
N ARG A 140 -55.40 -9.69 -16.04
CA ARG A 140 -56.05 -10.16 -17.29
C ARG A 140 -57.33 -10.93 -16.98
N THR A 141 -58.34 -10.78 -17.83
CA THR A 141 -59.58 -11.58 -17.77
C THR A 141 -59.40 -12.92 -18.50
N ALA A 142 -60.30 -13.88 -18.24
CA ALA A 142 -60.27 -15.20 -18.87
C ALA A 142 -60.39 -15.14 -20.41
N GLU A 143 -61.18 -14.20 -20.93
CA GLU A 143 -61.36 -13.98 -22.37
C GLU A 143 -60.06 -13.50 -23.03
N GLU A 144 -59.36 -12.54 -22.41
CA GLU A 144 -58.06 -12.05 -22.90
C GLU A 144 -57.02 -13.16 -22.93
N ILE A 145 -57.00 -14.03 -21.91
CA ILE A 145 -56.09 -15.17 -21.85
C ILE A 145 -56.37 -16.15 -23.01
N ALA A 146 -57.64 -16.41 -23.33
CA ALA A 146 -58.02 -17.29 -24.43
C ALA A 146 -57.59 -16.72 -25.79
N ILE A 147 -57.78 -15.42 -26.00
CA ILE A 147 -57.39 -14.73 -27.24
C ILE A 147 -55.87 -14.80 -27.44
N VAL A 148 -55.07 -14.47 -26.42
CA VAL A 148 -53.61 -14.45 -26.54
C VAL A 148 -53.06 -15.88 -26.73
N ARG A 149 -53.66 -16.90 -26.09
CA ARG A 149 -53.28 -18.32 -26.30
C ARG A 149 -53.60 -18.85 -27.69
N ALA A 150 -54.59 -18.29 -28.38
CA ALA A 150 -54.99 -18.72 -29.72
C ALA A 150 -54.08 -18.15 -30.83
N VAL A 151 -53.19 -17.19 -30.52
CA VAL A 151 -52.30 -16.57 -31.50
C VAL A 151 -51.17 -17.54 -31.90
N PRO A 152 -50.93 -17.77 -33.20
CA PRO A 152 -49.84 -18.62 -33.66
C PRO A 152 -48.47 -17.95 -33.41
N VAL A 153 -47.66 -18.56 -32.54
CA VAL A 153 -46.34 -18.05 -32.10
C VAL A 153 -45.37 -17.77 -33.26
N ASN A 154 -45.49 -18.51 -34.36
CA ASN A 154 -44.62 -18.39 -35.53
C ASN A 154 -44.83 -17.10 -36.35
N THR A 155 -45.94 -16.39 -36.12
CA THR A 155 -46.22 -15.12 -36.79
C THR A 155 -45.67 -13.90 -36.04
N LEU A 156 -45.22 -14.09 -34.80
CA LEU A 156 -44.65 -13.04 -33.97
C LEU A 156 -43.19 -12.80 -34.34
N ARG A 157 -42.76 -11.54 -34.32
CA ARG A 157 -41.36 -11.16 -34.53
C ARG A 157 -40.42 -11.73 -33.44
N ASP A 158 -40.94 -11.90 -32.24
CA ASP A 158 -40.27 -12.54 -31.11
C ASP A 158 -41.16 -13.70 -30.60
N PRO A 159 -40.79 -14.97 -30.87
CA PRO A 159 -41.63 -16.12 -30.57
C PRO A 159 -41.51 -16.53 -29.10
N GLU A 160 -42.38 -15.99 -28.23
CA GLU A 160 -42.50 -16.40 -26.83
C GLU A 160 -43.84 -17.09 -26.55
N GLU A 161 -43.81 -18.24 -25.87
CA GLU A 161 -45.00 -18.89 -25.34
C GLU A 161 -45.40 -18.28 -23.99
N ILE A 162 -46.71 -18.06 -23.78
CA ILE A 162 -47.25 -17.36 -22.59
C ILE A 162 -46.86 -18.04 -21.27
N ALA A 163 -46.62 -19.36 -21.27
CA ALA A 163 -46.21 -20.08 -20.07
C ALA A 163 -44.82 -19.67 -19.54
N ILE A 164 -43.98 -19.08 -20.39
CA ILE A 164 -42.57 -18.76 -20.09
C ILE A 164 -42.40 -17.33 -19.53
N VAL A 165 -43.43 -16.48 -19.64
CA VAL A 165 -43.44 -15.16 -18.97
C VAL A 165 -43.61 -15.38 -17.47
N ARG A 166 -42.48 -15.61 -16.79
CA ARG A 166 -42.37 -16.03 -15.38
C ARG A 166 -43.31 -15.23 -14.48
N ALA A 167 -44.35 -15.89 -13.99
CA ALA A 167 -45.01 -15.48 -12.75
C ALA A 167 -43.97 -15.60 -11.63
N VAL A 168 -43.63 -14.49 -10.99
CA VAL A 168 -42.82 -14.52 -9.77
C VAL A 168 -43.66 -15.26 -8.72
N PRO A 169 -43.18 -16.39 -8.16
CA PRO A 169 -43.94 -17.10 -7.15
C PRO A 169 -44.12 -16.21 -5.92
N VAL A 170 -45.38 -15.96 -5.55
CA VAL A 170 -45.76 -15.30 -4.30
C VAL A 170 -45.53 -16.33 -3.19
N ASN A 171 -44.47 -16.15 -2.41
CA ASN A 171 -44.36 -16.85 -1.13
C ASN A 171 -45.31 -16.12 -0.18
N THR A 172 -46.32 -16.84 0.32
CA THR A 172 -47.22 -16.40 1.39
C THR A 172 -46.47 -16.15 2.69
#